data_AF-A0A415DZ02-F1
#
_entry.id   AF-A0A415DZ02-F1
#
_cell.length_a   1.000
_cell.length_b   1.000
_cell.length_c   1.000
_cell.angle_alpha   90.00
_cell.angle_beta   90.00
_cell.angle_gamma   90.00
#
_symmetry.space_group_name_H-M   'P 1'
#
loop_
_entity.id
_entity.type
_entity.pdbx_description
1 polymer ?
#
loop_
_entity_poly.entity_id
_entity_poly.type
_entity_poly.pdbx_seq_one_letter_code
_entity_poly.pdbx_strand_id
1 'polypeptide(L)'
;MRISEKTAAERVALARHPQRPTTRDYIEAIFDDFFPLAGDRKNGEDASILGGLAFFHGYPVTVIGHQKGRDLEENLKYRFGMPNPEGYRKAERLMLQAEKFHRPVITFVDTPGAYPGLKAEAGGQGEAIARSIAVMARLRVPTISVFIGEGGSGGALAIGVSDKNIMLENSIFSVLSPEGFATILWKDAGRWEEACEVMKLTAPDLAELGICDVVIPETDEGAHKAKAYVFEAVEREIYSGLIHFGKTNGSALAKDRYKKLRNTGNFKRKAEKADHGRN
;
A
#
# COMPACT_ATOMS: atom_id res chain seq x y z
N MET A 1 -12.13 -15.64 9.48
CA MET A 1 -12.17 -14.97 10.80
C MET A 1 -13.10 -13.76 10.72
N ARG A 2 -13.62 -13.26 11.84
CA ARG A 2 -14.34 -11.97 11.90
C ARG A 2 -13.32 -10.88 12.26
N ILE A 3 -13.61 -9.63 11.88
CA ILE A 3 -12.81 -8.47 12.33
C ILE A 3 -12.90 -8.41 13.85
N SER A 4 -11.74 -8.32 14.51
CA SER A 4 -11.63 -8.28 15.97
C SER A 4 -11.97 -6.88 16.52
N GLU A 5 -12.49 -6.80 17.74
CA GLU A 5 -12.65 -5.52 18.45
C GLU A 5 -11.30 -5.09 19.03
N LYS A 6 -10.70 -4.04 18.46
CA LYS A 6 -9.44 -3.41 18.87
C LYS A 6 -9.53 -1.91 18.65
N THR A 7 -8.90 -1.15 19.55
CA THR A 7 -8.72 0.30 19.41
C THR A 7 -7.84 0.63 18.21
N ALA A 8 -7.90 1.88 17.72
CA ALA A 8 -7.05 2.29 16.61
C ALA A 8 -5.56 2.24 17.00
N ALA A 9 -5.23 2.56 18.25
CA ALA A 9 -3.88 2.50 18.79
C ALA A 9 -3.31 1.06 18.83
N GLU A 10 -4.09 0.07 19.27
CA GLU A 10 -3.68 -1.33 19.25
C GLU A 10 -3.40 -1.83 17.83
N ARG A 11 -4.21 -1.41 16.85
CA ARG A 11 -3.97 -1.74 15.44
C ARG A 11 -2.67 -1.11 14.94
N VAL A 12 -2.40 0.15 15.28
CA VAL A 12 -1.12 0.83 14.95
C VAL A 12 0.07 0.06 15.54
N ALA A 13 -0.03 -0.38 16.80
CA ALA A 13 1.02 -1.18 17.43
C ALA A 13 1.25 -2.52 16.68
N LEU A 14 0.17 -3.20 16.26
CA LEU A 14 0.24 -4.44 15.48
C LEU A 14 0.76 -4.22 14.04
N ALA A 15 0.46 -3.08 13.40
CA ALA A 15 1.03 -2.68 12.11
C ALA A 15 2.54 -2.45 12.19
N ARG A 16 3.02 -1.95 13.33
CA ARG A 16 4.44 -1.65 13.58
C ARG A 16 5.21 -2.81 14.23
N HIS A 17 4.56 -3.96 14.43
CA HIS A 17 5.18 -5.07 15.15
C HIS A 17 6.44 -5.57 14.43
N PRO A 18 7.58 -5.75 15.13
CA PRO A 18 8.86 -6.12 14.48
C PRO A 18 8.82 -7.44 13.70
N GLN A 19 7.97 -8.38 14.10
CA GLN A 19 7.81 -9.67 13.42
C GLN A 19 6.72 -9.67 12.34
N ARG A 20 6.08 -8.52 12.08
CA ARG A 20 5.05 -8.41 11.04
C ARG A 20 5.65 -8.83 9.69
N PRO A 21 4.96 -9.69 8.90
CA PRO A 21 5.51 -10.15 7.62
C PRO A 21 5.79 -8.98 6.68
N THR A 22 6.98 -9.02 6.06
CA THR A 22 7.45 -7.99 5.12
C THR A 22 7.07 -8.36 3.68
N THR A 23 7.24 -7.43 2.72
CA THR A 23 7.04 -7.71 1.29
C THR A 23 7.74 -8.98 0.82
N ARG A 24 8.99 -9.21 1.25
CA ARG A 24 9.73 -10.44 0.93
C ARG A 24 9.01 -11.70 1.41
N ASP A 25 8.44 -11.69 2.62
CA ASP A 25 7.70 -12.84 3.16
C ASP A 25 6.48 -13.18 2.28
N TYR A 26 5.75 -12.17 1.83
CA TYR A 26 4.61 -12.37 0.93
C TYR A 26 5.05 -12.85 -0.45
N ILE A 27 6.16 -12.31 -0.98
CA ILE A 27 6.71 -12.74 -2.26
C ILE A 27 7.08 -14.22 -2.23
N GLU A 28 7.83 -14.64 -1.22
CA GLU A 28 8.32 -16.01 -1.05
C GLU A 28 7.18 -17.01 -0.81
N ALA A 29 6.05 -16.57 -0.25
CA ALA A 29 4.91 -17.43 0.04
C ALA A 29 3.87 -17.55 -1.09
N ILE A 30 3.71 -16.51 -1.91
CA ILE A 30 2.57 -16.37 -2.83
C ILE A 30 2.99 -16.50 -4.31
N PHE A 31 4.26 -16.29 -4.63
CA PHE A 31 4.73 -16.21 -6.01
C PHE A 31 5.84 -17.20 -6.30
N ASP A 32 5.84 -17.71 -7.53
CA ASP A 32 6.87 -18.61 -8.05
C ASP A 32 7.92 -17.81 -8.83
N ASP A 33 9.17 -18.30 -8.81
CA ASP A 33 10.31 -17.79 -9.58
C ASP A 33 10.49 -16.26 -9.55
N PHE A 34 10.45 -15.66 -8.36
CA PHE A 34 10.69 -14.22 -8.22
C PHE A 34 12.10 -13.82 -8.68
N PHE A 35 12.14 -12.96 -9.70
CA PHE A 35 13.36 -12.41 -10.28
C PHE A 35 13.48 -10.90 -9.96
N PRO A 36 14.35 -10.51 -9.00
CA PRO A 36 14.48 -9.12 -8.59
C PRO A 36 15.11 -8.25 -9.68
N LEU A 37 14.61 -7.03 -9.83
CA LEU A 37 15.08 -6.05 -10.82
C LEU A 37 15.49 -4.73 -10.15
N ALA A 38 16.79 -4.44 -10.18
CA ALA A 38 17.37 -3.27 -9.53
C ALA A 38 17.47 -2.01 -10.43
N GLY A 39 17.59 -0.87 -9.78
CA GLY A 39 17.98 0.45 -10.32
C GLY A 39 16.83 1.25 -10.91
N ASP A 40 16.91 2.57 -10.84
CA ASP A 40 16.00 3.51 -11.49
C ASP A 40 16.46 3.97 -12.90
N ARG A 41 17.69 3.61 -13.28
CA ARG A 41 18.39 4.05 -14.51
C ARG A 41 18.72 5.54 -14.56
N LYS A 42 18.70 6.23 -13.41
CA LYS A 42 19.02 7.66 -13.30
C LYS A 42 20.05 7.94 -12.20
N ASN A 43 19.79 7.45 -10.99
CA ASN A 43 20.62 7.72 -9.81
C ASN A 43 21.18 6.42 -9.20
N GLY A 44 20.32 5.44 -8.89
CA GLY A 44 20.77 4.27 -8.15
C GLY A 44 19.70 3.23 -7.86
N GLU A 45 20.08 2.26 -7.04
CA GLU A 45 19.19 1.25 -6.48
C GLU A 45 18.80 1.63 -5.05
N ASP A 46 17.49 1.62 -4.79
CA ASP A 46 16.95 1.83 -3.46
C ASP A 46 16.47 0.50 -2.86
N ALA A 47 17.21 -0.01 -1.88
CA ALA A 47 16.89 -1.29 -1.23
C ALA A 47 15.54 -1.29 -0.48
N SER A 48 15.00 -0.12 -0.12
CA SER A 48 13.70 0.01 0.56
C SER A 48 12.49 -0.28 -0.32
N ILE A 49 12.68 -0.37 -1.65
CA ILE A 49 11.67 -0.84 -2.59
C ILE A 49 12.15 -2.17 -3.17
N LEU A 50 11.52 -3.28 -2.81
CA LEU A 50 11.75 -4.54 -3.50
C LEU A 50 10.87 -4.59 -4.75
N GLY A 51 11.39 -5.05 -5.89
CA GLY A 51 10.57 -5.21 -7.08
C GLY A 51 11.19 -6.11 -8.13
N GLY A 52 10.34 -6.76 -8.91
CA GLY A 52 10.78 -7.80 -9.84
C GLY A 52 9.65 -8.43 -10.64
N LEU A 53 10.01 -9.47 -11.38
CA LEU A 53 9.07 -10.34 -12.09
C LEU A 53 8.80 -11.57 -11.24
N ALA A 54 7.61 -12.15 -11.36
CA ALA A 54 7.30 -13.45 -10.78
C ALA A 54 6.21 -14.13 -11.59
N PHE A 55 5.91 -15.39 -11.25
CA PHE A 55 4.71 -16.05 -11.67
C PHE A 55 3.69 -16.11 -10.52
N PHE A 56 2.44 -15.88 -10.85
CA PHE A 56 1.30 -16.03 -9.95
C PHE A 56 0.33 -17.03 -10.58
N HIS A 57 0.24 -18.25 -10.05
CA HIS A 57 -0.46 -19.37 -10.66
C HIS A 57 -0.09 -19.58 -12.15
N GLY A 58 1.20 -19.50 -12.48
CA GLY A 58 1.71 -19.62 -13.84
C GLY A 58 1.54 -18.39 -14.74
N TYR A 59 0.91 -17.31 -14.28
CA TYR A 59 0.79 -16.06 -15.03
C TYR A 59 1.90 -15.07 -14.67
N PRO A 60 2.59 -14.45 -15.66
CA PRO A 60 3.66 -13.51 -15.37
C PRO A 60 3.11 -12.19 -14.80
N VAL A 61 3.63 -11.78 -13.66
CA VAL A 61 3.25 -10.55 -12.95
C VAL A 61 4.48 -9.69 -12.63
N THR A 62 4.24 -8.41 -12.36
CA THR A 62 5.26 -7.52 -11.78
C THR A 62 4.88 -7.25 -10.33
N VAL A 63 5.79 -7.52 -9.41
CA VAL A 63 5.59 -7.31 -7.97
C VAL A 63 6.50 -6.19 -7.49
N ILE A 64 5.98 -5.26 -6.68
CA ILE A 64 6.71 -4.11 -6.12
C ILE A 64 6.28 -3.93 -4.67
N GLY A 65 7.16 -3.58 -3.75
CA GLY A 65 6.70 -3.26 -2.40
C GLY A 65 7.76 -2.60 -1.53
N HIS A 66 7.29 -2.01 -0.44
CA HIS A 66 8.17 -1.49 0.60
C HIS A 66 8.83 -2.65 1.34
N GLN A 67 10.15 -2.63 1.45
CA GLN A 67 10.90 -3.62 2.22
C GLN A 67 11.34 -3.00 3.54
N LYS A 68 10.84 -3.54 4.65
CA LYS A 68 11.39 -3.32 5.99
C LYS A 68 12.39 -4.43 6.35
N GLY A 69 13.21 -4.21 7.38
CA GLY A 69 14.11 -5.23 7.90
C GLY A 69 13.53 -5.98 9.09
N ARG A 70 14.02 -7.20 9.35
CA ARG A 70 13.61 -8.01 10.52
C ARG A 70 14.40 -7.69 11.78
N ASP A 71 15.58 -7.11 11.62
CA ASP A 71 16.47 -6.67 12.69
C ASP A 71 16.98 -5.25 12.41
N LEU A 72 17.83 -4.74 13.31
CA LEU A 72 18.37 -3.38 13.18
C LEU A 72 19.27 -3.22 11.95
N GLU A 73 20.09 -4.21 11.63
CA GLU A 73 21.03 -4.14 10.50
C GLU A 73 20.25 -4.08 9.18
N GLU A 74 19.28 -4.98 9.01
CA GLU A 74 18.39 -4.96 7.85
C GLU A 74 17.55 -3.69 7.80
N ASN A 75 17.04 -3.21 8.93
CA ASN A 75 16.25 -1.98 8.95
C ASN A 75 17.08 -0.77 8.52
N LEU A 76 18.35 -0.68 8.95
CA LEU A 76 19.25 0.37 8.46
C LEU A 76 19.51 0.24 6.96
N LYS A 77 19.76 -0.98 6.47
CA LYS A 77 19.97 -1.28 5.05
C LYS A 77 18.76 -0.86 4.19
N TYR A 78 17.55 -1.16 4.66
CA TYR A 78 16.30 -0.85 3.96
C TYR A 78 15.68 0.48 4.37
N ARG A 79 16.39 1.30 5.17
CA ARG A 79 15.91 2.57 5.72
C ARG A 79 14.53 2.46 6.37
N PHE A 80 14.27 1.38 7.10
CA PHE A 80 12.99 1.09 7.76
C PHE A 80 11.80 1.09 6.77
N GLY A 81 12.05 0.76 5.50
CA GLY A 81 11.05 0.80 4.44
C GLY A 81 10.69 2.21 3.99
N MET A 82 11.54 3.22 4.23
CA MET A 82 11.36 4.60 3.78
C MET A 82 12.12 4.85 2.47
N PRO A 83 11.45 4.99 1.32
CA PRO A 83 12.11 5.20 0.05
C PRO A 83 12.64 6.62 -0.15
N ASN A 84 13.76 6.68 -0.84
CA ASN A 84 14.29 7.86 -1.51
C ASN A 84 13.62 8.03 -2.90
N PRO A 85 13.87 9.16 -3.59
CA PRO A 85 13.28 9.42 -4.91
C PRO A 85 13.61 8.34 -5.94
N GLU A 86 14.84 7.80 -5.93
CA GLU A 86 15.24 6.67 -6.77
C GLU A 86 14.38 5.41 -6.57
N GLY A 87 13.88 5.15 -5.36
CA GLY A 87 12.98 4.03 -5.08
C GLY A 87 11.64 4.16 -5.82
N TYR A 88 11.03 5.35 -5.77
CA TYR A 88 9.79 5.62 -6.50
C TYR A 88 10.00 5.64 -8.02
N ARG A 89 11.14 6.14 -8.51
CA ARG A 89 11.49 6.08 -9.94
C ARG A 89 11.75 4.66 -10.43
N LYS A 90 12.32 3.80 -9.57
CA LYS A 90 12.41 2.37 -9.85
C LYS A 90 11.03 1.72 -9.93
N ALA A 91 10.14 2.01 -8.98
CA ALA A 91 8.76 1.51 -9.02
C ALA A 91 8.07 1.96 -10.31
N GLU A 92 8.17 3.25 -10.67
CA GLU A 92 7.68 3.80 -11.94
C GLU A 92 8.20 2.99 -13.15
N ARG A 93 9.52 2.77 -13.22
CA ARG A 93 10.14 2.01 -14.31
C ARG A 93 9.56 0.59 -14.42
N LEU A 94 9.41 -0.11 -13.30
CA LEU A 94 8.88 -1.47 -13.27
C LEU A 94 7.41 -1.51 -13.69
N MET A 95 6.60 -0.55 -13.25
CA MET A 95 5.20 -0.43 -13.67
C MET A 95 5.05 -0.15 -15.17
N LEU A 96 5.87 0.74 -15.73
CA LEU A 96 5.87 1.00 -17.17
C LEU A 96 6.33 -0.22 -17.98
N GLN A 97 7.28 -1.01 -17.46
CA GLN A 97 7.64 -2.28 -18.07
C GLN A 97 6.50 -3.30 -17.98
N ALA A 98 5.78 -3.37 -16.87
CA ALA A 98 4.63 -4.24 -16.70
C ALA A 98 3.57 -3.94 -17.78
N GLU A 99 3.22 -2.66 -17.96
CA GLU A 99 2.28 -2.22 -18.99
C GLU A 99 2.76 -2.57 -20.40
N LYS A 100 4.04 -2.31 -20.73
CA LYS A 100 4.63 -2.62 -22.04
C LYS A 100 4.46 -4.09 -22.44
N PHE A 101 4.50 -4.99 -21.46
CA PHE A 101 4.41 -6.44 -21.67
C PHE A 101 3.09 -7.03 -21.17
N HIS A 102 2.08 -6.18 -20.93
CA HIS A 102 0.73 -6.58 -20.53
C HIS A 102 0.68 -7.45 -19.26
N ARG A 103 1.61 -7.26 -18.32
CA ARG A 103 1.62 -7.95 -17.04
C ARG A 103 0.82 -7.17 -15.99
N PRO A 104 0.01 -7.82 -15.15
CA PRO A 104 -0.54 -7.20 -13.96
C PRO A 104 0.55 -6.68 -13.02
N VAL A 105 0.21 -5.65 -12.24
CA VAL A 105 1.07 -5.11 -11.18
C VAL A 105 0.44 -5.39 -9.83
N ILE A 106 1.21 -5.97 -8.93
CA ILE A 106 0.81 -6.19 -7.54
C ILE A 106 1.77 -5.41 -6.65
N THR A 107 1.23 -4.58 -5.75
CA THR A 107 2.03 -3.79 -4.83
C THR A 107 1.80 -4.17 -3.38
N PHE A 108 2.88 -4.13 -2.58
CA PHE A 108 2.83 -4.35 -1.13
C PHE A 108 3.24 -3.07 -0.39
N VAL A 109 2.30 -2.50 0.36
CA VAL A 109 2.47 -1.23 1.06
C VAL A 109 2.80 -1.47 2.53
N ASP A 110 4.04 -1.17 2.92
CA ASP A 110 4.49 -1.13 4.32
C ASP A 110 5.62 -0.11 4.54
N THR A 111 5.25 1.16 4.73
CA THR A 111 6.18 2.26 4.95
C THR A 111 5.64 3.24 5.99
N PRO A 112 6.49 3.74 6.91
CA PRO A 112 6.09 4.86 7.76
C PRO A 112 6.01 6.18 6.97
N GLY A 113 6.58 6.22 5.76
CA GLY A 113 6.56 7.36 4.85
C GLY A 113 7.78 7.41 3.93
N ALA A 114 7.81 8.38 3.03
CA ALA A 114 8.99 8.65 2.23
C ALA A 114 10.14 9.16 3.11
N TYR A 115 11.38 8.83 2.78
CA TYR A 115 12.54 9.23 3.59
C TYR A 115 12.68 10.77 3.64
N PRO A 116 12.61 11.41 4.82
CA PRO A 116 12.60 12.88 4.94
C PRO A 116 14.02 13.45 5.06
N GLY A 117 14.87 13.16 4.07
CA GLY A 117 16.29 13.56 4.09
C GLY A 117 16.62 14.71 3.14
N LEU A 118 17.62 15.53 3.48
CA LEU A 118 18.08 16.65 2.63
C LEU A 118 18.45 16.21 1.20
N LYS A 119 19.12 15.05 1.06
CA LYS A 119 19.45 14.48 -0.26
C LYS A 119 18.22 13.97 -1.00
N ALA A 120 17.20 13.48 -0.29
CA ALA A 120 15.94 13.06 -0.90
C ALA A 120 15.19 14.26 -1.48
N GLU A 121 15.12 15.37 -0.73
CA GLU A 121 14.54 16.62 -1.21
C GLU A 121 15.29 17.18 -2.42
N ALA A 122 16.62 17.30 -2.34
CA ALA A 122 17.45 17.73 -3.48
C ALA A 122 17.33 16.79 -4.69
N GLY A 123 17.07 15.50 -4.44
CA GLY A 123 16.82 14.48 -5.45
C GLY A 123 15.39 14.46 -6.00
N GLY A 124 14.49 15.34 -5.54
CA GLY A 124 13.12 15.49 -6.04
C GLY A 124 12.11 14.50 -5.46
N GLN A 125 12.07 14.32 -4.14
CA GLN A 125 11.15 13.40 -3.45
C GLN A 125 9.68 13.63 -3.83
N GLY A 126 9.23 14.89 -3.78
CA GLY A 126 7.87 15.26 -4.18
C GLY A 126 7.57 14.95 -5.66
N GLU A 127 8.51 15.20 -6.57
CA GLU A 127 8.36 14.88 -8.01
C GLU A 127 8.26 13.39 -8.25
N ALA A 128 9.11 12.60 -7.59
CA ALA A 128 9.15 11.15 -7.76
C ALA A 128 7.85 10.49 -7.28
N ILE A 129 7.33 10.92 -6.12
CA ILE A 129 6.03 10.50 -5.60
C ILE A 129 4.90 10.90 -6.57
N ALA A 130 4.86 12.18 -6.98
CA ALA A 130 3.79 12.68 -7.85
C ALA A 130 3.76 11.95 -9.20
N ARG A 131 4.92 11.67 -9.79
CA ARG A 131 5.02 10.89 -11.04
C ARG A 131 4.60 9.44 -10.86
N SER A 132 5.00 8.80 -9.75
CA SER A 132 4.59 7.43 -9.47
C SER A 132 3.07 7.32 -9.38
N ILE A 133 2.42 8.23 -8.63
CA ILE A 133 0.96 8.34 -8.54
C ILE A 133 0.34 8.56 -9.92
N ALA A 134 0.87 9.50 -10.71
CA ALA A 134 0.35 9.80 -12.04
C ALA A 134 0.48 8.63 -13.02
N VAL A 135 1.54 7.83 -12.91
CA VAL A 135 1.73 6.60 -13.69
C VAL A 135 0.73 5.55 -13.26
N MET A 136 0.63 5.26 -11.96
CA MET A 136 -0.34 4.29 -11.44
C MET A 136 -1.77 4.63 -11.83
N ALA A 137 -2.16 5.91 -11.79
CA ALA A 137 -3.50 6.35 -12.16
C ALA A 137 -3.88 6.04 -13.61
N ARG A 138 -2.91 5.85 -14.52
CA ARG A 138 -3.14 5.66 -15.97
C ARG A 138 -2.72 4.30 -16.54
N LEU A 139 -2.15 3.41 -15.72
CA LEU A 139 -1.75 2.07 -16.18
C LEU A 139 -2.93 1.32 -16.81
N ARG A 140 -2.69 0.69 -17.95
CA ARG A 140 -3.66 -0.08 -18.75
C ARG A 140 -3.64 -1.59 -18.47
N VAL A 141 -2.95 -2.00 -17.42
CA VAL A 141 -2.93 -3.36 -16.90
C VAL A 141 -3.65 -3.41 -15.54
N PRO A 142 -4.15 -4.57 -15.11
CA PRO A 142 -4.70 -4.73 -13.77
C PRO A 142 -3.67 -4.37 -12.70
N THR A 143 -4.11 -3.65 -11.67
CA THR A 143 -3.29 -3.21 -10.54
C THR A 143 -3.99 -3.58 -9.24
N ILE A 144 -3.27 -4.21 -8.32
CA ILE A 144 -3.77 -4.57 -6.98
C ILE A 144 -2.77 -4.08 -5.95
N SER A 145 -3.21 -3.28 -4.99
CA SER A 145 -2.40 -2.85 -3.85
C SER A 145 -2.81 -3.61 -2.59
N VAL A 146 -1.84 -4.16 -1.86
CA VAL A 146 -2.06 -4.82 -0.57
C VAL A 146 -1.32 -4.04 0.52
N PHE A 147 -2.06 -3.43 1.44
CA PHE A 147 -1.51 -2.77 2.61
C PHE A 147 -1.27 -3.83 3.68
N ILE A 148 0.00 -4.18 3.86
CA ILE A 148 0.41 -5.26 4.75
C ILE A 148 0.91 -4.75 6.09
N GLY A 149 1.23 -3.46 6.23
CA GLY A 149 1.69 -2.86 7.48
C GLY A 149 1.31 -1.39 7.57
N GLU A 150 2.30 -0.51 7.59
CA GLU A 150 2.05 0.94 7.64
C GLU A 150 1.83 1.52 6.24
N GLY A 151 0.82 2.38 6.13
CA GLY A 151 0.54 3.20 4.97
C GLY A 151 0.83 4.67 5.26
N GLY A 152 2.11 5.03 5.30
CA GLY A 152 2.56 6.39 5.58
C GLY A 152 2.40 7.36 4.41
N SER A 153 1.33 8.16 4.43
CA SER A 153 1.16 9.37 3.62
C SER A 153 1.40 9.19 2.11
N GLY A 154 1.94 10.21 1.45
CA GLY A 154 2.29 10.20 0.03
C GLY A 154 3.33 9.13 -0.33
N GLY A 155 4.19 8.73 0.62
CA GLY A 155 5.17 7.69 0.41
C GLY A 155 4.55 6.31 0.20
N ALA A 156 3.49 5.99 0.94
CA ALA A 156 2.67 4.81 0.73
C ALA A 156 1.82 4.93 -0.54
N LEU A 157 1.17 6.09 -0.75
CA LEU A 157 0.30 6.33 -1.89
C LEU A 157 1.05 6.22 -3.23
N ALA A 158 2.34 6.51 -3.26
CA ALA A 158 3.20 6.42 -4.44
C ALA A 158 3.19 5.04 -5.11
N ILE A 159 2.96 3.96 -4.35
CA ILE A 159 2.75 2.60 -4.89
C ILE A 159 1.40 2.01 -4.46
N GLY A 160 0.47 2.83 -3.97
CA GLY A 160 -0.81 2.41 -3.41
C GLY A 160 -2.02 2.64 -4.32
N VAL A 161 -1.89 3.37 -5.43
CA VAL A 161 -3.00 3.66 -6.35
C VAL A 161 -3.29 2.44 -7.24
N SER A 162 -4.48 1.84 -7.10
CA SER A 162 -4.81 0.62 -7.84
C SER A 162 -6.29 0.47 -8.17
N ASP A 163 -6.59 -0.56 -8.98
CA ASP A 163 -7.97 -0.98 -9.26
C ASP A 163 -8.62 -1.57 -8.00
N LYS A 164 -7.87 -2.35 -7.22
CA LYS A 164 -8.31 -2.95 -5.95
C LYS A 164 -7.28 -2.78 -4.85
N ASN A 165 -7.70 -2.10 -3.78
CA ASN A 165 -6.97 -1.91 -2.55
C ASN A 165 -7.45 -2.94 -1.53
N ILE A 166 -6.53 -3.77 -1.06
CA ILE A 166 -6.72 -4.76 -0.01
C ILE A 166 -5.95 -4.25 1.21
N MET A 167 -6.56 -4.28 2.38
CA MET A 167 -5.88 -3.96 3.64
C MET A 167 -5.96 -5.15 4.58
N LEU A 168 -4.85 -5.47 5.24
CA LEU A 168 -4.92 -6.36 6.40
C LEU A 168 -5.60 -5.64 7.56
N GLU A 169 -6.31 -6.36 8.41
CA GLU A 169 -7.15 -5.81 9.47
C GLU A 169 -6.43 -4.80 10.37
N ASN A 170 -5.17 -5.08 10.69
CA ASN A 170 -4.36 -4.23 11.56
C ASN A 170 -3.42 -3.32 10.77
N SER A 171 -3.41 -3.37 9.44
CA SER A 171 -2.71 -2.37 8.64
C SER A 171 -3.40 -1.01 8.73
N ILE A 172 -2.63 0.05 8.49
CA ILE A 172 -3.10 1.43 8.63
C ILE A 172 -2.79 2.23 7.37
N PHE A 173 -3.56 3.28 7.08
CA PHE A 173 -3.19 4.26 6.06
C PHE A 173 -3.63 5.66 6.50
N SER A 174 -2.69 6.60 6.49
CA SER A 174 -2.91 7.94 7.06
C SER A 174 -2.12 9.02 6.32
N VAL A 175 -2.61 10.26 6.37
CA VAL A 175 -1.94 11.43 5.75
C VAL A 175 -0.68 11.87 6.50
N LEU A 176 -0.60 11.55 7.80
CA LEU A 176 0.46 11.93 8.73
C LEU A 176 0.50 10.88 9.83
N SER A 177 1.65 10.66 10.48
CA SER A 177 1.71 9.74 11.62
C SER A 177 0.87 10.24 12.81
N PRO A 178 0.36 9.34 13.67
CA PRO A 178 -0.36 9.74 14.89
C PRO A 178 0.45 10.67 15.79
N GLU A 179 1.76 10.42 15.93
CA GLU A 179 2.67 11.27 16.69
C GLU A 179 2.81 12.66 16.07
N GLY A 180 2.90 12.73 14.73
CA GLY A 180 2.97 13.98 14.00
C GLY A 180 1.68 14.79 14.14
N PHE A 181 0.53 14.13 14.05
CA PHE A 181 -0.78 14.76 14.25
C PHE A 181 -0.89 15.36 15.65
N ALA A 182 -0.58 14.59 16.68
CA ALA A 182 -0.65 15.03 18.08
C ALA A 182 0.32 16.20 18.36
N THR A 183 1.52 16.14 17.79
CA THR A 183 2.50 17.23 17.88
C THR A 183 1.99 18.53 17.24
N ILE A 184 1.38 18.46 16.05
CA ILE A 184 0.95 19.65 15.32
C ILE A 184 -0.31 20.27 15.93
N LEU A 185 -1.33 19.45 16.21
CA LEU A 185 -2.65 19.96 16.61
C LEU A 185 -2.76 20.15 18.12
N TRP A 186 -2.05 19.36 18.91
CA TRP A 186 -2.14 19.39 20.37
C TRP A 186 -0.84 19.78 21.06
N LYS A 187 0.25 19.99 20.31
CA LYS A 187 1.57 20.34 20.84
C LYS A 187 2.12 19.30 21.83
N ASP A 188 1.67 18.05 21.69
CA ASP A 188 2.05 16.94 22.57
C ASP A 188 2.04 15.61 21.81
N ALA A 189 3.23 15.09 21.51
CA ALA A 189 3.40 13.81 20.83
C ALA A 189 2.96 12.60 21.68
N GLY A 190 2.92 12.75 23.01
CA GLY A 190 2.50 11.69 23.94
C GLY A 190 1.02 11.31 23.79
N ARG A 191 0.21 12.20 23.20
CA ARG A 191 -1.22 11.98 22.92
C ARG A 191 -1.49 11.24 21.60
N TRP A 192 -0.53 10.47 21.10
CA TRP A 192 -0.67 9.76 19.81
C TRP A 192 -1.80 8.72 19.80
N GLU A 193 -2.12 8.09 20.94
CA GLU A 193 -3.25 7.15 21.03
C GLU A 193 -4.59 7.85 20.78
N GLU A 194 -4.78 9.01 21.42
CA GLU A 194 -5.95 9.87 21.18
C GLU A 194 -6.01 10.36 19.72
N ALA A 195 -4.86 10.59 19.10
CA ALA A 195 -4.78 10.97 17.69
C ALA A 195 -5.29 9.84 16.78
N CYS A 196 -4.95 8.59 17.08
CA CYS A 196 -5.40 7.44 16.30
C CYS A 196 -6.94 7.39 16.17
N GLU A 197 -7.65 7.68 17.25
CA GLU A 197 -9.11 7.61 17.33
C GLU A 197 -9.82 8.67 16.45
N VAL A 198 -9.21 9.83 16.25
CA VAL A 198 -9.81 10.91 15.44
C VAL A 198 -9.39 10.87 13.97
N MET A 199 -8.30 10.18 13.65
CA MET A 199 -7.69 10.17 12.32
C MET A 199 -8.36 9.23 11.32
N LYS A 200 -9.18 8.27 11.78
CA LYS A 200 -9.86 7.27 10.93
C LYS A 200 -8.88 6.52 10.00
N LEU A 201 -7.78 6.03 10.58
CA LEU A 201 -6.65 5.46 9.85
C LEU A 201 -6.70 3.92 9.70
N THR A 202 -7.68 3.26 10.32
CA THR A 202 -7.74 1.80 10.38
C THR A 202 -8.35 1.20 9.10
N ALA A 203 -8.04 -0.08 8.81
CA ALA A 203 -8.63 -0.75 7.65
C ALA A 203 -10.19 -0.73 7.65
N PRO A 204 -10.90 -0.96 8.78
CA PRO A 204 -12.34 -0.77 8.85
C PRO A 204 -12.81 0.65 8.51
N ASP A 205 -12.18 1.68 9.10
CA ASP A 205 -12.52 3.09 8.80
C ASP A 205 -12.39 3.38 7.30
N LEU A 206 -11.29 2.94 6.70
CA LEU A 206 -10.97 3.19 5.31
C LEU A 206 -11.87 2.39 4.35
N ALA A 207 -12.41 1.26 4.80
CA ALA A 207 -13.44 0.53 4.06
C ALA A 207 -14.77 1.29 4.07
N GLU A 208 -15.19 1.84 5.22
CA GLU A 208 -16.38 2.70 5.29
C GLU A 208 -16.24 3.96 4.41
N LEU A 209 -15.02 4.50 4.34
CA LEU A 209 -14.67 5.62 3.47
C LEU A 209 -14.48 5.20 1.99
N GLY A 210 -14.67 3.94 1.63
CA GLY A 210 -14.52 3.43 0.26
C GLY A 210 -13.11 3.63 -0.33
N ILE A 211 -12.09 3.74 0.53
CA ILE A 211 -10.67 3.80 0.15
C ILE A 211 -10.10 2.37 0.07
N CYS A 212 -10.50 1.52 1.01
CA CYS A 212 -10.22 0.09 1.04
C CYS A 212 -11.39 -0.69 0.43
N ASP A 213 -11.10 -1.61 -0.50
CA ASP A 213 -12.13 -2.45 -1.12
C ASP A 213 -12.37 -3.74 -0.34
N VAL A 214 -11.31 -4.29 0.28
CA VAL A 214 -11.38 -5.55 1.05
C VAL A 214 -10.49 -5.46 2.29
N VAL A 215 -11.07 -5.76 3.45
CA VAL A 215 -10.32 -5.98 4.70
C VAL A 215 -10.11 -7.48 4.89
N ILE A 216 -8.85 -7.91 5.02
CA ILE A 216 -8.49 -9.29 5.35
C ILE A 216 -8.31 -9.39 6.86
N PRO A 217 -9.15 -10.18 7.56
CA PRO A 217 -9.03 -10.38 9.01
C PRO A 217 -7.66 -10.97 9.39
N GLU A 218 -7.17 -10.58 10.56
CA GLU A 218 -5.97 -11.16 11.19
C GLU A 218 -6.36 -11.94 12.45
N THR A 219 -5.44 -12.72 13.02
CA THR A 219 -5.62 -13.21 14.39
C THR A 219 -5.57 -12.06 15.39
N ASP A 220 -6.03 -12.29 16.63
CA ASP A 220 -5.98 -11.28 17.68
C ASP A 220 -4.55 -10.80 17.97
N GLU A 221 -3.57 -11.67 17.82
CA GLU A 221 -2.15 -11.34 17.94
C GLU A 221 -1.55 -10.75 16.64
N GLY A 222 -2.33 -10.56 15.58
CA GLY A 222 -1.89 -10.02 14.29
C GLY A 222 -1.22 -11.03 13.36
N ALA A 223 -0.92 -10.58 12.13
CA ALA A 223 -0.50 -11.41 11.00
C ALA A 223 0.76 -12.26 11.26
N HIS A 224 1.64 -11.82 12.15
CA HIS A 224 2.87 -12.53 12.47
C HIS A 224 2.65 -13.85 13.20
N LYS A 225 1.50 -14.05 13.87
CA LYS A 225 1.13 -15.32 14.51
C LYS A 225 0.36 -16.28 13.60
N ALA A 226 -0.13 -15.80 12.45
CA ALA A 226 -0.91 -16.62 11.51
C ALA A 226 -0.50 -16.38 10.05
N LYS A 227 0.81 -16.43 9.79
CA LYS A 227 1.39 -16.13 8.48
C LYS A 227 0.75 -16.93 7.34
N ALA A 228 0.65 -18.26 7.49
CA ALA A 228 0.08 -19.14 6.47
C ALA A 228 -1.36 -18.74 6.09
N TYR A 229 -2.21 -18.49 7.10
CA TYR A 229 -3.58 -18.05 6.88
C TYR A 229 -3.65 -16.70 6.15
N VAL A 230 -2.86 -15.72 6.59
CA VAL A 230 -2.87 -14.38 5.99
C VAL A 230 -2.33 -14.42 4.56
N PHE A 231 -1.30 -15.22 4.29
CA PHE A 231 -0.75 -15.38 2.93
C PHE A 231 -1.77 -16.00 1.99
N GLU A 232 -2.43 -17.08 2.39
CA GLU A 232 -3.51 -17.73 1.62
C GLU A 232 -4.69 -16.76 1.37
N ALA A 233 -5.07 -15.98 2.39
CA ALA A 233 -6.14 -14.99 2.25
C ALA A 233 -5.77 -13.87 1.27
N VAL A 234 -4.52 -13.37 1.33
CA VAL A 234 -4.01 -12.35 0.40
C VAL A 234 -3.93 -12.90 -1.02
N GLU A 235 -3.39 -14.11 -1.20
CA GLU A 235 -3.34 -14.82 -2.48
C GLU A 235 -4.73 -14.94 -3.12
N ARG A 236 -5.73 -15.40 -2.36
CA ARG A 236 -7.12 -15.51 -2.83
C ARG A 236 -7.68 -14.17 -3.29
N GLU A 237 -7.43 -13.09 -2.54
CA GLU A 237 -7.94 -11.76 -2.88
C GLU A 237 -7.23 -11.14 -4.08
N ILE A 238 -5.93 -11.40 -4.25
CA ILE A 238 -5.16 -11.07 -5.45
C ILE A 238 -5.76 -11.82 -6.65
N TYR A 239 -5.92 -13.14 -6.55
CA TYR A 239 -6.46 -13.97 -7.62
C TYR A 239 -7.85 -13.50 -8.06
N SER A 240 -8.76 -13.30 -7.10
CA SER A 240 -10.10 -12.75 -7.36
C SER A 240 -10.04 -11.41 -8.08
N GLY A 241 -9.16 -10.51 -7.65
CA GLY A 241 -8.94 -9.23 -8.31
C GLY A 241 -8.46 -9.38 -9.76
N LEU A 242 -7.42 -10.20 -9.99
CA LEU A 242 -6.85 -10.41 -11.32
C LEU A 242 -7.87 -11.03 -12.28
N ILE A 243 -8.67 -12.00 -11.83
CA ILE A 243 -9.75 -12.59 -12.64
C ILE A 243 -10.83 -11.56 -12.98
N HIS A 244 -11.18 -10.68 -12.05
CA HIS A 244 -12.18 -9.65 -12.27
C HIS A 244 -11.68 -8.59 -13.28
N PHE A 245 -10.53 -7.98 -13.02
CA PHE A 245 -9.99 -6.88 -13.82
C PHE A 245 -9.35 -7.34 -15.14
N GLY A 246 -8.91 -8.60 -15.24
CA GLY A 246 -8.39 -9.18 -16.47
C GLY A 246 -9.42 -9.27 -17.60
N LYS A 247 -10.73 -9.16 -17.28
CA LYS A 247 -11.82 -9.11 -18.27
C LYS A 247 -12.08 -7.72 -18.84
N THR A 248 -11.46 -6.70 -18.26
CA THR A 248 -11.67 -5.29 -18.63
C THR A 248 -10.54 -4.83 -19.55
N ASN A 249 -10.89 -4.15 -20.64
CA ASN A 249 -9.87 -3.61 -21.54
C ASN A 249 -9.04 -2.52 -20.85
N GLY A 250 -7.77 -2.38 -21.24
CA GLY A 250 -6.82 -1.52 -20.53
C GLY A 250 -7.21 -0.03 -20.45
N SER A 251 -7.86 0.51 -21.49
CA SER A 251 -8.35 1.90 -21.48
C SER A 251 -9.51 2.09 -20.49
N ALA A 252 -10.39 1.09 -20.36
CA ALA A 252 -11.44 1.09 -19.37
C ALA A 252 -10.89 0.96 -17.95
N LEU A 253 -9.88 0.12 -17.71
CA LEU A 253 -9.19 0.02 -16.40
C LEU A 253 -8.67 1.39 -15.95
N ALA A 254 -7.89 2.07 -16.79
CA ALA A 254 -7.37 3.40 -16.47
C ALA A 254 -8.48 4.44 -16.20
N LYS A 255 -9.57 4.40 -16.99
CA LYS A 255 -10.72 5.30 -16.81
C LYS A 255 -11.45 5.02 -15.50
N ASP A 256 -11.65 3.76 -15.16
CA ASP A 256 -12.35 3.35 -13.93
C ASP A 256 -11.51 3.68 -12.69
N ARG A 257 -10.19 3.46 -12.74
CA ARG A 257 -9.26 3.90 -11.69
C ARG A 257 -9.27 5.41 -11.51
N TYR A 258 -9.24 6.18 -12.59
CA TYR A 258 -9.39 7.64 -12.52
C TYR A 258 -10.72 8.05 -11.88
N LYS A 259 -11.82 7.40 -12.24
CA LYS A 259 -13.14 7.65 -11.66
C LYS A 259 -13.18 7.29 -10.17
N LYS A 260 -12.57 6.18 -9.76
CA LYS A 260 -12.41 5.77 -8.35
C LYS A 260 -11.72 6.88 -7.56
N LEU A 261 -10.55 7.32 -8.02
CA LEU A 261 -9.78 8.40 -7.39
C LEU A 261 -10.56 9.72 -7.32
N ARG A 262 -11.28 10.09 -8.39
CA ARG A 262 -12.04 11.34 -8.42
C ARG A 262 -13.27 11.34 -7.49
N ASN A 263 -13.77 10.15 -7.15
CA ASN A 263 -14.90 9.99 -6.24
C ASN A 263 -14.50 9.89 -4.77
N THR A 264 -13.22 9.62 -4.46
CA THR A 264 -12.69 9.70 -3.10
C THR A 264 -12.91 11.11 -2.53
N GLY A 265 -13.37 11.21 -1.27
CA GLY A 265 -13.67 12.50 -0.63
C GLY A 265 -15.10 13.02 -0.81
N ASN A 266 -15.90 12.46 -1.72
CA ASN A 266 -17.29 12.89 -1.97
C ASN A 266 -18.32 12.30 -0.97
N PHE A 267 -17.98 12.27 0.32
CA PHE A 267 -18.75 11.61 1.38
C PHE A 267 -20.14 12.22 1.60
N LYS A 268 -20.28 13.55 1.46
CA LYS A 268 -21.57 14.25 1.65
C LYS A 268 -22.57 14.11 0.50
N ARG A 269 -22.10 13.96 -0.75
CA ARG A 269 -22.98 13.89 -1.94
C ARG A 269 -23.81 12.61 -2.05
N LYS A 270 -23.41 11.51 -1.37
CA LYS A 270 -24.19 10.26 -1.35
C LYS A 270 -25.28 10.26 -0.28
N ALA A 271 -25.04 10.88 0.87
CA ALA A 271 -26.04 11.01 1.94
C ALA A 271 -27.22 11.91 1.50
N GLU A 272 -26.93 13.06 0.87
CA GLU A 272 -27.97 13.98 0.38
C GLU A 272 -28.81 13.37 -0.76
N LYS A 273 -28.22 12.57 -1.65
CA LYS A 273 -28.97 11.88 -2.72
C LYS A 273 -29.84 10.72 -2.22
N ALA A 274 -29.49 10.10 -1.09
CA ALA A 274 -30.31 9.05 -0.49
C ALA A 274 -31.56 9.62 0.21
N ASP A 275 -31.48 10.86 0.69
CA ASP A 275 -32.59 11.58 1.33
C ASP A 275 -33.57 12.17 0.31
N HIS A 276 -33.08 12.67 -0.84
CA HIS A 276 -33.94 13.24 -1.89
C HIS A 276 -34.60 12.20 -2.82
N GLY A 277 -34.35 10.90 -2.60
CA GLY A 277 -35.01 9.79 -3.29
C GLY A 277 -36.19 9.19 -2.51
N ARG A 278 -36.52 9.76 -1.35
CA ARG A 278 -37.70 9.41 -0.53
C ARG A 278 -38.58 10.66 -0.37
N ASN A 279 -39.15 11.14 -1.48
CA ASN A 279 -40.33 12.00 -1.50
C ASN A 279 -41.07 11.77 -2.81
#